data_AF-A0A0F6U0A2-F1
#
_entry.id   AF-A0A0F6U0A2-F1
#
_cell.length_a   1.000
_cell.length_b   1.000
_cell.length_c   1.000
_cell.angle_alpha   90.00
_cell.angle_beta   90.00
_cell.angle_gamma   90.00
#
_symmetry.space_group_name_H-M   'P 1'
#
loop_
_entity.id
_entity.type
_entity.pdbx_description
1 polymer ?
#
loop_
_entity_poly.entity_id
_entity_poly.type
_entity_poly.pdbx_seq_one_letter_code
_entity_poly.pdbx_strand_id
1 'polypeptide(L)'
;MMRGKELDTQIEHELQLMLIEGFDKSPISAKSLHARLKSKGIINGGLSTLSNIERKRLIAAYVDQQLSPLNLRPKEKQQYVNRKTRQALLGRNQQLQEENKELREQLAQNTLSLIEIVKAVKINTVIPVESLLAPHVLRELIKKN
;
A
#
# COMPACT_ATOMS: atom_id res chain seq x y z
N MET A 1 -10.99 6.56 36.91
CA MET A 1 -9.92 5.98 36.09
C MET A 1 -10.41 4.63 35.59
N MET A 2 -10.64 4.48 34.28
CA MET A 2 -11.03 3.18 33.71
C MET A 2 -9.88 2.18 33.86
N ARG A 3 -10.16 0.99 34.38
CA ARG A 3 -9.17 -0.09 34.59
C ARG A 3 -9.75 -1.39 34.04
N GLY A 4 -8.88 -2.24 33.49
CA GLY A 4 -9.28 -3.56 32.96
C GLY A 4 -9.84 -3.49 31.54
N LYS A 5 -10.82 -4.36 31.25
CA LYS A 5 -11.36 -4.63 29.90
C LYS A 5 -11.86 -3.38 29.17
N GLU A 6 -12.43 -2.42 29.90
CA GLU A 6 -12.94 -1.17 29.32
C GLU A 6 -11.83 -0.31 28.69
N LEU A 7 -10.63 -0.31 29.29
CA LEU A 7 -9.46 0.36 28.71
C LEU A 7 -9.00 -0.36 27.44
N ASP A 8 -9.10 -1.69 27.39
CA ASP A 8 -8.71 -2.47 26.21
C ASP A 8 -9.64 -2.19 25.03
N THR A 9 -10.95 -2.08 25.28
CA THR A 9 -11.94 -1.66 24.28
C THR A 9 -11.67 -0.26 23.75
N GLN A 10 -11.33 0.69 24.61
CA GLN A 10 -11.00 2.06 24.18
C GLN A 10 -9.69 2.11 23.39
N ILE A 11 -8.69 1.30 23.77
CA ILE A 11 -7.46 1.15 23.00
C ILE A 11 -7.75 0.61 21.61
N GLU A 12 -8.58 -0.43 21.51
CA GLU A 12 -8.96 -1.03 20.23
C GLU A 12 -9.72 -0.04 19.35
N HIS A 13 -10.72 0.65 19.91
CA HIS A 13 -11.46 1.68 19.18
C HIS A 13 -10.54 2.80 18.66
N GLU A 14 -9.58 3.24 19.49
CA GLU A 14 -8.60 4.23 19.06
C GLU A 14 -7.72 3.72 17.92
N LEU A 15 -7.28 2.46 17.98
CA LEU A 15 -6.50 1.80 16.93
C LEU A 15 -7.29 1.69 15.62
N GLN A 16 -8.59 1.37 15.68
CA GLN A 16 -9.48 1.36 14.51
C GLN A 16 -9.59 2.77 13.89
N LEU A 17 -9.73 3.81 14.69
CA LEU A 17 -9.74 5.19 14.20
C LEU A 17 -8.41 5.56 13.52
N MET A 18 -7.27 5.19 14.11
CA MET A 18 -5.95 5.40 13.48
C MET A 18 -5.81 4.65 12.15
N LEU A 19 -6.41 3.46 12.06
CA LEU A 19 -6.41 2.67 10.83
C LEU A 19 -7.23 3.34 9.73
N ILE A 20 -8.42 3.87 10.05
CA ILE A 20 -9.31 4.59 9.11
C ILE A 20 -8.67 5.91 8.64
N GLU A 21 -8.07 6.67 9.55
CA GLU A 21 -7.36 7.92 9.21
C GLU A 21 -6.19 7.69 8.26
N GLY A 22 -5.67 6.46 8.24
CA GLY A 22 -4.61 6.03 7.35
C GLY A 22 -3.23 6.41 7.87
N PHE A 23 -2.24 5.77 7.25
CA PHE A 23 -0.83 5.89 7.64
C PHE A 23 -0.30 7.33 7.57
N ASP A 24 -0.68 8.11 6.56
CA ASP A 24 -0.14 9.46 6.33
C ASP A 24 -0.53 10.45 7.44
N LYS A 25 -1.70 10.27 8.04
CA LYS A 25 -2.22 11.14 9.11
C LYS A 25 -1.92 10.60 10.50
N SER A 26 -2.05 9.28 10.68
CA SER A 26 -1.99 8.63 12.00
C SER A 26 -1.21 7.31 11.95
N PRO A 27 0.14 7.37 11.90
CA PRO A 27 0.96 6.18 11.94
C PRO A 27 0.83 5.48 13.30
N ILE A 28 0.49 4.19 13.27
CA ILE A 28 0.23 3.40 14.49
C ILE A 28 1.59 3.02 15.11
N SER A 29 1.77 3.44 16.36
CA SER A 29 2.88 3.04 17.21
C SER A 29 2.45 3.15 18.67
N ALA A 30 3.09 2.41 19.57
CA ALA A 30 2.80 2.52 21.00
C ALA A 30 2.92 3.96 21.53
N LYS A 31 3.82 4.77 20.95
CA LYS A 31 4.01 6.18 21.33
C LYS A 31 2.90 7.09 20.81
N SER A 32 2.52 6.95 19.53
CA SER A 32 1.46 7.76 18.93
C SER A 32 0.09 7.43 19.53
N LEU A 33 -0.20 6.14 19.73
CA LEU A 33 -1.39 5.69 20.43
C LEU A 33 -1.44 6.24 21.86
N HIS A 34 -0.35 6.15 22.63
CA HIS A 34 -0.28 6.72 23.99
C HIS A 34 -0.58 8.22 24.00
N ALA A 35 0.02 8.97 23.08
CA ALA A 35 -0.18 10.41 22.98
C ALA A 35 -1.66 10.77 22.71
N ARG A 36 -2.33 10.02 21.81
CA ARG A 36 -3.76 10.22 21.51
C ARG A 36 -4.66 9.86 22.69
N LEU A 37 -4.41 8.72 23.34
CA LEU A 37 -5.18 8.31 24.51
C LEU A 37 -5.01 9.30 25.67
N LYS A 38 -3.81 9.88 25.81
CA LYS A 38 -3.54 10.93 26.82
C LYS A 38 -4.22 12.24 26.46
N SER A 39 -4.19 12.68 25.20
CA SER A 39 -4.87 13.92 24.79
C SER A 39 -6.40 13.82 24.93
N LYS A 40 -6.96 12.62 24.77
CA LYS A 40 -8.38 12.33 25.01
C LYS A 40 -8.74 12.12 26.49
N GLY A 41 -7.78 12.18 27.41
CA GLY A 41 -8.02 11.99 28.85
C GLY A 41 -8.37 10.55 29.25
N ILE A 42 -8.20 9.57 28.35
CA ILE A 42 -8.52 8.16 28.60
C ILE A 42 -7.47 7.54 29.53
N ILE A 43 -6.20 7.92 29.39
CA ILE A 43 -5.10 7.46 30.24
C ILE A 43 -4.36 8.62 30.90
N ASN A 44 -4.05 8.46 32.18
CA ASN A 44 -3.22 9.40 32.96
C ASN A 44 -1.82 8.83 33.25
N GLY A 45 -1.57 7.56 32.94
CA GLY A 45 -0.29 6.87 33.16
C GLY A 45 0.72 7.05 32.03
N GLY A 46 1.95 6.59 32.26
CA GLY A 46 3.02 6.57 31.25
C GLY A 46 2.84 5.47 30.19
N LEU A 47 3.81 5.31 29.29
CA LEU A 47 3.79 4.25 28.26
C LEU A 47 3.65 2.83 28.84
N SER A 48 3.99 2.65 30.13
CA SER A 48 3.83 1.39 30.85
C SER A 48 2.39 0.86 30.84
N THR A 49 1.38 1.72 30.67
CA THR A 49 -0.03 1.30 30.54
C THR A 49 -0.30 0.48 29.27
N LEU A 50 0.50 0.69 28.22
CA LEU A 50 0.44 -0.05 26.96
C LEU A 50 1.47 -1.19 26.89
N SER A 51 2.28 -1.37 27.94
CA SER A 51 3.37 -2.37 27.95
C SER A 51 2.92 -3.80 28.25
N ASN A 52 1.64 -4.03 28.55
CA ASN A 52 1.07 -5.37 28.75
C ASN A 52 1.22 -6.20 27.45
N ILE A 53 1.49 -7.49 27.59
CA ILE A 53 1.67 -8.45 26.49
C ILE A 53 0.48 -8.44 25.54
N GLU A 54 -0.74 -8.46 26.08
CA GLU A 54 -1.97 -8.45 25.28
C GLU A 54 -2.11 -7.16 24.46
N ARG A 55 -1.90 -6.00 25.10
CA ARG A 55 -1.95 -4.68 24.43
C ARG A 55 -0.85 -4.52 23.39
N LYS A 56 0.35 -5.04 23.65
CA LYS A 56 1.45 -5.06 22.66
C LYS A 56 1.09 -5.90 21.44
N ARG A 57 0.50 -7.08 21.63
CA ARG A 57 0.03 -7.93 20.53
C ARG A 57 -1.05 -7.23 19.72
N LEU A 58 -2.02 -6.60 20.39
CA LEU A 58 -3.07 -5.84 19.74
C LEU A 58 -2.50 -4.71 18.88
N ILE A 59 -1.62 -3.89 19.45
CA ILE A 59 -0.95 -2.80 18.71
C ILE A 59 -0.17 -3.35 17.51
N ALA A 60 0.57 -4.46 17.68
CA ALA A 60 1.32 -5.07 16.58
C ALA A 60 0.40 -5.55 15.45
N ALA A 61 -0.73 -6.17 15.76
CA ALA A 61 -1.70 -6.61 14.77
C ALA A 61 -2.26 -5.43 13.94
N TYR A 62 -2.61 -4.32 14.60
CA TYR A 62 -3.10 -3.12 13.91
C TYR A 62 -2.00 -2.39 13.12
N VAL A 63 -0.74 -2.44 13.59
CA VAL A 63 0.42 -1.99 12.80
C VAL A 63 0.54 -2.81 11.53
N ASP A 64 0.52 -4.15 11.64
CA ASP A 64 0.60 -5.03 10.48
C ASP A 64 -0.57 -4.81 9.51
N GLN A 65 -1.76 -4.56 10.02
CA GLN A 65 -2.94 -4.23 9.22
C GLN A 65 -2.78 -2.89 8.49
N GLN A 66 -2.23 -1.86 9.15
CA GLN A 66 -1.95 -0.57 8.52
C GLN A 66 -0.84 -0.67 7.46
N LEU A 67 0.12 -1.58 7.63
CA LEU A 67 1.23 -1.80 6.69
C LEU A 67 0.92 -2.81 5.57
N SER A 68 -0.10 -3.66 5.75
CA SER A 68 -0.55 -4.64 4.77
C SER A 68 -0.77 -4.04 3.37
N PRO A 69 -1.54 -2.95 3.20
CA PRO A 69 -1.77 -2.36 1.88
C PRO A 69 -0.51 -1.74 1.26
N LEU A 70 0.52 -1.45 2.06
CA LEU A 70 1.78 -0.88 1.56
C LEU A 70 2.69 -1.94 0.91
N ASN A 71 2.37 -3.24 1.02
CA ASN A 71 3.13 -4.35 0.44
C ASN A 71 4.66 -4.21 0.64
N LEU A 72 5.06 -3.76 1.83
CA LEU A 72 6.46 -3.52 2.17
C LEU A 72 7.21 -4.85 2.28
N ARG A 73 8.44 -4.89 1.78
CA ARG A 73 9.35 -6.03 1.96
C ARG A 73 9.74 -6.19 3.43
N PRO A 74 10.19 -7.38 3.88
CA PRO A 74 10.59 -7.59 5.27
C PRO A 74 11.62 -6.58 5.79
N LYS A 75 12.58 -6.15 4.95
CA LYS A 75 13.57 -5.11 5.31
C LYS A 75 12.92 -3.73 5.56
N GLU A 76 11.93 -3.36 4.75
CA GLU A 76 11.22 -2.08 4.85
C GLU A 76 10.25 -2.08 6.05
N LYS A 77 9.58 -3.21 6.31
CA LYS A 77 8.81 -3.43 7.54
C LYS A 77 9.70 -3.31 8.79
N GLN A 78 10.90 -3.89 8.76
CA GLN A 78 11.82 -3.77 9.89
C GLN A 78 12.30 -2.32 10.09
N GLN A 79 12.54 -1.59 9.02
CA GLN A 79 12.86 -0.15 9.09
C GLN A 79 11.70 0.66 9.68
N TYR A 80 10.46 0.31 9.39
CA TYR A 80 9.28 0.92 10.02
C TYR A 80 9.26 0.70 11.55
N VAL A 81 9.40 -0.55 11.99
CA VAL A 81 9.42 -0.89 13.43
C VAL A 81 10.57 -0.16 14.14
N ASN A 82 11.70 0.01 13.45
CA ASN A 82 12.85 0.76 13.92
C ASN A 82 12.70 2.30 13.81
N ARG A 83 11.49 2.82 13.54
CA ARG A 83 11.15 4.25 13.40
C ARG A 83 11.87 4.96 12.25
N LYS A 84 12.43 4.22 11.30
CA LYS A 84 13.02 4.71 10.05
C LYS A 84 12.00 4.67 8.90
N THR A 85 10.75 5.01 9.19
CA THR A 85 9.61 4.91 8.27
C THR A 85 9.83 5.69 6.98
N ARG A 86 10.45 6.86 7.04
CA ARG A 86 10.78 7.65 5.84
C ARG A 86 11.75 6.92 4.90
N GLN A 87 12.73 6.19 5.42
CA GLN A 87 13.68 5.43 4.61
C GLN A 87 13.02 4.21 3.96
N ALA A 88 12.14 3.51 4.69
CA ALA A 88 11.37 2.40 4.16
C ALA A 88 10.47 2.83 2.98
N LEU A 89 9.79 3.96 3.13
CA LEU A 89 8.91 4.50 2.08
C LEU A 89 9.69 5.01 0.86
N LEU A 90 10.83 5.69 1.08
CA LEU A 90 11.70 6.12 -0.02
C LEU A 90 12.25 4.93 -0.81
N GLY A 91 12.70 3.87 -0.13
CA GLY A 91 13.17 2.65 -0.77
C GLY A 91 12.09 1.96 -1.60
N ARG A 92 10.86 1.87 -1.08
CA ARG A 92 9.74 1.28 -1.83
C ARG A 92 9.32 2.15 -3.01
N ASN A 93 9.31 3.48 -2.86
CA ASN A 93 8.97 4.38 -3.95
C ASN A 93 9.98 4.29 -5.10
N GLN A 94 11.28 4.24 -4.79
CA GLN A 94 12.33 4.01 -5.79
C GLN A 94 12.12 2.68 -6.53
N GLN A 95 11.83 1.60 -5.80
CA GLN A 95 11.56 0.31 -6.42
C GLN A 95 10.32 0.34 -7.32
N LEU A 96 9.22 0.98 -6.88
CA LEU A 96 8.01 1.13 -7.69
C LEU A 96 8.25 1.96 -8.95
N GLN A 97 9.15 2.93 -8.90
CA GLN A 97 9.57 3.71 -10.07
C GLN A 97 10.40 2.85 -11.05
N GLU A 98 11.31 2.03 -10.54
CA GLU A 98 12.09 1.07 -11.36
C GLU A 98 11.17 0.04 -12.03
N GLU A 99 10.27 -0.59 -11.28
CA GLU A 99 9.27 -1.54 -11.80
C GLU A 99 8.39 -0.88 -12.87
N ASN A 100 7.93 0.36 -12.65
CA ASN A 100 7.16 1.10 -13.66
C ASN A 100 7.96 1.37 -14.92
N LYS A 101 9.24 1.72 -14.78
CA LYS A 101 10.12 1.97 -15.91
C LYS A 101 10.30 0.70 -16.74
N GLU A 102 10.61 -0.42 -16.09
CA GLU A 102 10.78 -1.71 -16.75
C GLU A 102 9.51 -2.17 -17.47
N LEU A 103 8.34 -2.07 -16.81
CA LEU A 103 7.06 -2.42 -17.43
C LEU A 103 6.73 -1.54 -18.64
N ARG A 104 7.09 -0.24 -18.60
CA ARG A 104 6.92 0.66 -19.75
C ARG A 104 7.83 0.30 -20.91
N GLU A 105 9.08 -0.07 -20.63
CA GLU A 105 10.03 -0.53 -21.65
C GLU A 105 9.57 -1.84 -22.28
N GLN A 106 9.12 -2.81 -21.48
CA GLN A 106 8.56 -4.07 -21.97
C GLN A 106 7.29 -3.85 -22.82
N LEU A 107 6.38 -2.97 -22.38
CA LEU A 107 5.19 -2.63 -23.15
C LEU A 107 5.54 -1.98 -24.49
N ALA A 108 6.51 -1.07 -24.50
CA ALA A 108 6.99 -0.43 -25.73
C ALA A 108 7.58 -1.48 -26.69
N GLN A 109 8.44 -2.38 -26.18
CA GLN A 109 9.03 -3.44 -26.98
C GLN A 109 7.97 -4.39 -27.54
N ASN A 110 7.01 -4.83 -26.72
CA ASN A 110 5.92 -5.69 -27.16
C ASN A 110 5.06 -5.01 -28.23
N THR A 111 4.83 -3.70 -28.10
CA THR A 111 4.08 -2.92 -29.10
C THR A 111 4.83 -2.88 -30.44
N LEU A 112 6.15 -2.66 -30.43
CA LEU A 112 6.97 -2.68 -31.65
C LEU A 112 6.97 -4.06 -32.30
N SER A 113 7.17 -5.13 -31.52
CA SER A 113 7.14 -6.51 -32.02
C SER A 113 5.78 -6.85 -32.64
N LEU A 114 4.67 -6.43 -32.03
CA LEU A 114 3.33 -6.62 -32.60
C LEU A 114 3.15 -5.88 -33.92
N ILE A 115 3.66 -4.65 -34.04
CA ILE A 115 3.63 -3.89 -35.29
C ILE A 115 4.44 -4.62 -36.38
N GLU A 116 5.60 -5.16 -36.04
CA GLU A 116 6.42 -5.93 -36.98
C GLU A 116 5.72 -7.21 -37.44
N ILE A 117 5.08 -7.95 -36.53
CA ILE A 117 4.26 -9.12 -36.87
C ILE A 117 3.12 -8.73 -37.81
N VAL A 118 2.38 -7.65 -37.51
CA VAL A 118 1.30 -7.16 -38.38
C VAL A 118 1.83 -6.81 -39.78
N LYS A 119 2.97 -6.12 -39.88
CA LYS A 119 3.62 -5.81 -41.16
C LYS A 119 4.02 -7.08 -41.90
N ALA A 120 4.63 -8.05 -41.22
CA ALA A 120 5.05 -9.30 -41.82
C ALA A 120 3.85 -10.11 -42.35
N VAL A 121 2.74 -10.18 -41.60
CA VAL A 121 1.51 -10.84 -42.06
C VAL A 121 0.94 -10.12 -43.27
N LYS A 122 0.91 -8.78 -43.28
CA LYS A 122 0.43 -7.99 -44.42
C LYS A 122 1.27 -8.20 -45.69
N ILE A 123 2.59 -8.33 -45.56
CA ILE A 123 3.49 -8.54 -46.70
C ILE A 123 3.36 -9.97 -47.23
N ASN A 124 3.28 -10.96 -46.34
CA ASN A 124 3.36 -12.37 -46.70
C ASN A 124 2.00 -13.04 -46.94
N THR A 125 0.88 -12.36 -46.68
CA THR A 125 -0.47 -12.93 -46.81
C THR A 125 -1.45 -11.93 -47.42
N VAL A 126 -2.57 -12.43 -47.96
CA VAL A 126 -3.67 -11.61 -48.51
C VAL A 126 -4.70 -11.23 -47.43
N ILE A 127 -4.37 -11.43 -46.16
CA ILE A 127 -5.31 -11.20 -45.06
C ILE A 127 -5.47 -9.69 -44.84
N PRO A 128 -6.70 -9.14 -44.83
CA PRO A 128 -6.94 -7.73 -44.55
C PRO A 128 -6.85 -7.46 -43.05
N VAL A 129 -5.63 -7.38 -42.54
CA VAL A 129 -5.33 -7.26 -41.10
C VAL A 129 -5.97 -6.02 -40.49
N GLU A 130 -6.03 -4.90 -41.22
CA GLU A 130 -6.66 -3.65 -40.75
C GLU A 130 -8.15 -3.81 -40.49
N SER A 131 -8.87 -4.52 -41.38
CA SER A 131 -10.30 -4.80 -41.21
C SER A 131 -10.57 -5.71 -40.01
N LEU A 132 -9.67 -6.64 -39.73
CA LEU A 132 -9.77 -7.54 -38.56
C LEU A 132 -9.47 -6.81 -37.25
N LEU A 133 -8.52 -5.87 -37.26
CA LEU A 133 -8.14 -5.11 -36.06
C LEU A 133 -9.11 -3.96 -35.75
N ALA A 134 -9.75 -3.36 -36.76
CA ALA A 134 -10.60 -2.18 -36.61
C ALA A 134 -11.69 -2.31 -35.53
N PRO A 135 -12.46 -3.42 -35.41
CA PRO A 135 -13.49 -3.55 -34.37
C PRO A 135 -12.91 -3.53 -32.95
N HIS A 136 -11.71 -4.06 -32.75
CA HIS A 136 -11.04 -4.09 -31.46
C HIS A 136 -10.48 -2.72 -31.09
N VAL A 137 -9.85 -2.04 -32.05
CA VAL A 137 -9.32 -0.68 -31.85
C VAL A 137 -10.44 0.32 -31.57
N LEU A 138 -11.54 0.25 -32.32
CA LEU A 138 -12.72 1.10 -32.11
C LEU A 138 -13.34 0.86 -30.74
N ARG A 139 -13.47 -0.40 -30.31
CA ARG A 139 -14.01 -0.74 -28.98
C ARG A 139 -13.17 -0.12 -27.85
N GLU A 140 -11.84 -0.19 -27.95
CA GLU A 140 -10.96 0.38 -26.92
C GLU A 140 -10.92 1.93 -26.98
N LEU A 141 -11.02 2.55 -28.16
CA LEU A 141 -11.18 4.00 -28.29
C LEU A 141 -12.47 4.51 -27.63
N ILE A 142 -13.58 3.79 -27.84
CA ILE A 142 -14.89 4.16 -27.27
C ILE A 142 -14.90 4.02 -25.74
N LYS A 143 -14.28 2.98 -25.18
CA LYS A 143 -14.19 2.81 -23.71
C LYS A 143 -13.35 3.88 -23.00
N LYS A 144 -12.46 4.55 -23.74
CA LYS A 144 -11.51 5.53 -23.19
C LYS A 144 -12.08 6.94 -23.13
N ASN A 145 -13.20 7.20 -23.82
CA ASN A 145 -13.98 8.44 -23.79
C ASN A 145 -15.18 8.29 -22.85
#